data_AF-J2LM75-F1
#
_entry.id   AF-J2LM75-F1
#
_cell.length_a   1.000
_cell.length_b   1.000
_cell.length_c   1.000
_cell.angle_alpha   90.00
_cell.angle_beta   90.00
_cell.angle_gamma   90.00
#
_symmetry.space_group_name_H-M   'P 1'
#
loop_
_entity.id
_entity.type
_entity.pdbx_description
1 polymer ?
#
loop_
_entity_poly.entity_id
_entity_poly.type
_entity_poly.pdbx_seq_one_letter_code
_entity_poly.pdbx_strand_id
1 'polypeptide(L)'
;MFATVLLLLGIALAAGGGWLVALGGNWYYVLAGIGLVISAVLIFLKRTSGAAWFTLVFIGTLIWTIYESGLDYWRWVPRFALMLILGI
;
A
#
# COMPACT_ATOMS: atom_id res chain seq x y z
N MET A 1 4.67 -18.96 -4.01
CA MET A 1 5.85 -18.08 -4.14
C MET A 1 5.45 -16.61 -4.16
N PHE A 2 4.56 -16.15 -5.04
CA PHE A 2 4.14 -14.74 -5.13
C PHE A 2 3.59 -14.13 -3.82
N ALA A 3 2.75 -14.88 -3.10
CA ALA A 3 2.13 -14.41 -1.86
C ALA A 3 3.12 -14.17 -0.70
N THR A 4 4.23 -14.92 -0.66
CA THR A 4 5.28 -14.75 0.37
C THR A 4 6.07 -13.46 0.13
N VAL A 5 6.35 -13.12 -1.13
CA VAL A 5 7.02 -11.88 -1.51
C VAL A 5 6.15 -10.67 -1.17
N LEU A 6 4.86 -10.73 -1.50
CA LEU A 6 3.86 -9.70 -1.15
C LEU A 6 3.78 -9.46 0.36
N LEU A 7 3.81 -10.53 1.16
CA LEU A 7 3.73 -10.45 2.62
C LEU A 7 4.99 -9.81 3.22
N LEU A 8 6.17 -10.18 2.74
CA LEU A 8 7.43 -9.55 3.16
C LEU A 8 7.51 -8.07 2.77
N LEU A 9 7.09 -7.72 1.55
CA LEU A 9 7.03 -6.34 1.08
C LEU A 9 6.03 -5.50 1.89
N GLY A 10 4.84 -6.03 2.17
CA GLY A 10 3.84 -5.37 2.99
C GLY A 10 4.31 -5.10 4.42
N ILE A 11 5.01 -6.06 5.03
CA ILE A 11 5.62 -5.89 6.37
C ILE A 11 6.74 -4.85 6.34
N ALA A 12 7.62 -4.89 5.34
CA ALA A 12 8.71 -3.92 5.20
C ALA A 12 8.17 -2.49 4.99
N LEU A 13 7.10 -2.34 4.19
CA LEU A 13 6.41 -1.06 3.99
C LEU A 13 5.72 -0.55 5.26
N ALA A 14 5.04 -1.43 6.01
CA ALA A 14 4.41 -1.05 7.28
C ALA A 14 5.44 -0.65 8.33
N ALA A 15 6.56 -1.37 8.44
CA ALA A 15 7.65 -1.05 9.37
C ALA A 15 8.37 0.24 8.99
N GLY A 16 8.70 0.42 7.70
CA GLY A 16 9.30 1.66 7.18
C GLY A 16 8.35 2.86 7.28
N GLY A 17 7.06 2.65 7.06
CA GLY A 17 6.01 3.64 7.28
C GLY A 17 5.88 4.05 8.74
N GLY A 18 5.95 3.08 9.67
CA GLY A 18 5.95 3.34 11.11
C GLY A 18 7.14 4.17 11.57
N TRP A 19 8.33 3.90 11.00
CA TRP A 19 9.53 4.69 11.25
C TRP A 19 9.39 6.14 10.73
N LEU A 20 8.81 6.31 9.54
CA LEU A 20 8.51 7.64 8.98
C LEU A 20 7.52 8.43 9.85
N VAL A 21 6.50 7.77 10.41
CA VAL A 21 5.56 8.40 11.34
C VAL A 21 6.24 8.87 12.62
N ALA A 22 7.16 8.06 13.17
CA ALA A 22 7.94 8.43 14.36
C ALA A 22 8.82 9.68 14.13
N LEU A 23 9.20 9.96 12.88
CA LEU A 23 9.94 11.15 12.47
C LEU A 23 9.04 12.38 12.18
N GLY A 24 7.73 12.29 12.43
CA GLY A 24 6.75 13.33 12.08
C GLY A 24 6.32 13.31 10.61
N GLY A 25 6.61 12.22 9.89
CA GLY A 25 6.22 11.99 8.51
C GLY A 25 4.77 11.54 8.34
N ASN A 26 4.37 11.33 7.08
CA ASN A 26 2.99 11.05 6.73
C ASN A 26 2.55 9.62 7.13
N TRP A 27 1.56 9.54 8.04
CA TRP A 27 0.84 8.35 8.53
C TRP A 27 0.23 7.46 7.45
N TYR A 28 0.07 7.97 6.25
CA TYR A 28 -0.41 7.23 5.10
C TYR A 28 0.36 5.92 4.80
N TYR A 29 1.68 5.90 4.95
CA TYR A 29 2.50 4.71 4.66
C TYR A 29 2.14 3.51 5.56
N VAL A 30 1.69 3.78 6.79
CA VAL A 30 1.23 2.75 7.72
C VAL A 30 -0.12 2.18 7.29
N LEU A 31 -1.07 3.04 6.92
CA LEU A 31 -2.39 2.61 6.41
C LEU A 31 -2.27 1.79 5.12
N ALA A 32 -1.43 2.25 4.19
CA ALA A 32 -1.08 1.54 2.97
C ALA A 32 -0.46 0.16 3.25
N GLY A 33 0.53 0.09 4.16
CA GLY A 33 1.18 -1.15 4.55
C GLY A 33 0.20 -2.15 5.18
N ILE A 34 -0.68 -1.70 6.06
CA ILE A 34 -1.73 -2.54 6.67
C ILE A 34 -2.68 -3.07 5.60
N GLY A 35 -3.12 -2.22 4.66
CA GLY A 35 -3.99 -2.63 3.56
C GLY A 35 -3.36 -3.72 2.68
N LEU A 36 -2.08 -3.60 2.38
CA LEU A 36 -1.32 -4.59 1.62
C LEU A 36 -1.14 -5.91 2.38
N VAL A 37 -0.86 -5.86 3.69
CA VAL A 37 -0.75 -7.07 4.53
C VAL A 37 -2.09 -7.82 4.56
N ILE A 38 -3.21 -7.11 4.71
CA ILE A 38 -4.54 -7.74 4.70
C ILE A 38 -4.82 -8.39 3.34
N SER A 39 -4.50 -7.71 2.23
CA SER A 39 -4.65 -8.29 0.89
C SER A 39 -3.77 -9.52 0.69
N ALA A 40 -2.50 -9.46 1.11
CA ALA A 40 -1.57 -10.59 1.03
C ALA A 40 -2.08 -11.81 1.83
N VAL A 41 -2.61 -11.60 3.04
CA VAL A 41 -3.21 -12.66 3.86
C VAL A 41 -4.45 -13.27 3.17
N LEU A 42 -5.33 -12.45 2.61
CA LEU A 42 -6.53 -12.93 1.91
C LEU A 42 -6.18 -13.74 0.65
N ILE A 43 -5.16 -13.32 -0.09
CA ILE A 43 -4.63 -14.05 -1.25
C ILE A 43 -3.98 -15.37 -0.80
N PHE A 44 -3.25 -15.36 0.31
CA PHE A 44 -2.66 -16.57 0.90
C PHE A 44 -3.73 -17.60 1.30
N LEU A 45 -4.89 -17.12 1.76
CA LEU A 45 -6.08 -17.93 2.07
C LEU A 45 -6.87 -18.35 0.81
N LYS A 46 -6.34 -18.10 -0.40
CA LYS A 46 -6.99 -18.38 -1.70
C LYS A 46 -8.39 -17.78 -1.85
N ARG A 47 -8.68 -16.67 -1.16
CA ARG A 47 -9.97 -15.96 -1.30
C ARG A 47 -9.86 -14.94 -2.42
N THR A 48 -10.80 -15.00 -3.38
CA THR A 48 -10.98 -13.99 -4.43
C THR A 48 -11.25 -12.58 -3.86
N SER A 49 -11.71 -12.48 -2.61
CA SER A 49 -11.86 -11.21 -1.91
C SER A 49 -10.54 -10.48 -1.65
N GLY A 50 -9.39 -11.15 -1.72
CA GLY A 50 -8.07 -10.51 -1.56
C GLY A 50 -7.75 -9.50 -2.68
N ALA A 51 -8.16 -9.82 -3.91
CA ALA A 51 -8.03 -8.91 -5.05
C ALA A 51 -8.99 -7.71 -4.92
N ALA A 52 -10.23 -7.94 -4.48
CA ALA A 52 -11.18 -6.85 -4.22
C ALA A 52 -10.68 -5.90 -3.12
N TRP A 53 -10.07 -6.46 -2.07
CA TRP A 53 -9.46 -5.66 -1.00
C TRP A 53 -8.26 -4.85 -1.50
N PHE A 54 -7.41 -5.45 -2.34
CA PHE A 54 -6.32 -4.73 -2.98
C PHE A 54 -6.83 -3.53 -3.77
N THR A 55 -7.89 -3.71 -4.58
CA THR A 55 -8.49 -2.63 -5.36
C THR A 55 -9.02 -1.50 -4.47
N LEU A 56 -9.64 -1.81 -3.33
CA LEU A 56 -10.08 -0.79 -2.37
C LEU A 56 -8.91 0.01 -1.80
N VAL A 57 -7.84 -0.69 -1.40
CA VAL A 57 -6.61 -0.04 -0.90
C VAL A 57 -6.00 0.81 -2.01
N PHE A 58 -5.95 0.31 -3.25
CA PHE A 58 -5.43 1.03 -4.40
C PHE A 58 -6.21 2.33 -4.68
N ILE A 59 -7.54 2.27 -4.72
CA ILE A 59 -8.38 3.45 -4.95
C ILE A 59 -8.28 4.44 -3.79
N GLY A 60 -8.31 3.97 -2.54
CA GLY A 60 -8.11 4.82 -1.36
C GLY A 60 -6.75 5.51 -1.39
N THR A 61 -5.72 4.77 -1.82
CA THR A 61 -4.35 5.28 -2.00
C THR A 61 -4.32 6.38 -3.06
N LEU A 62 -5.03 6.20 -4.17
CA LEU A 62 -5.12 7.19 -5.25
C LEU A 62 -5.79 8.48 -4.76
N ILE A 63 -6.95 8.36 -4.11
CA ILE A 63 -7.72 9.50 -3.59
C ILE A 63 -6.89 10.29 -2.58
N TRP A 64 -6.20 9.60 -1.66
CA TRP A 64 -5.33 10.24 -0.69
C TRP A 64 -4.16 10.98 -1.35
N THR A 65 -3.55 10.35 -2.35
CA THR A 65 -2.43 10.94 -3.09
C THR A 65 -2.87 12.23 -3.79
N ILE A 66 -4.06 12.23 -4.39
CA ILE A 66 -4.66 13.43 -5.00
C ILE A 66 -4.94 14.50 -3.94
N TYR A 67 -5.51 14.12 -2.79
CA TYR A 67 -5.84 15.06 -1.72
C TYR A 67 -4.60 15.77 -1.16
N GLU A 68 -3.53 15.03 -0.89
CA GLU A 68 -2.35 15.55 -0.22
C GLU A 68 -1.36 16.25 -1.18
N SER A 69 -1.33 15.83 -2.44
CA SER A 69 -0.32 16.29 -3.41
C SER A 69 -0.89 16.99 -4.64
N GLY A 70 -2.22 17.10 -4.76
CA GLY A 70 -2.86 17.58 -5.97
C GLY A 70 -2.49 16.69 -7.18
N LEU A 71 -2.28 17.32 -8.33
CA LEU A 71 -1.88 16.65 -9.58
C LEU A 71 -0.36 16.70 -9.84
N ASP A 72 0.45 16.98 -8.79
CA ASP A 72 1.92 16.95 -8.91
C ASP A 72 2.42 15.51 -9.10
N TYR A 73 2.60 15.10 -10.36
CA TYR A 73 3.06 13.75 -10.72
C TYR A 73 4.28 13.27 -9.91
N TRP A 74 5.27 14.14 -9.70
CA TRP A 74 6.48 13.81 -8.94
C TRP A 74 6.22 13.45 -7.48
N ARG A 75 5.16 14.00 -6.88
CA ARG A 75 4.77 13.67 -5.50
C ARG A 75 3.97 12.38 -5.39
N TRP A 76 3.43 11.89 -6.51
CA TRP A 76 2.69 10.63 -6.55
C TRP A 76 3.62 9.43 -6.54
N VAL A 77 4.79 9.53 -7.20
CA VAL A 77 5.77 8.44 -7.32
C VAL A 77 6.09 7.78 -5.97
N PRO A 78 6.51 8.49 -4.91
CA PRO A 78 6.88 7.85 -3.64
C PRO A 78 5.69 7.26 -2.85
N ARG A 79 4.45 7.48 -3.28
CA ARG A 79 3.22 7.10 -2.55
C ARG A 79 2.42 6.03 -3.28
N PHE A 80 2.37 6.15 -4.60
CA PHE A 80 1.48 5.41 -5.48
C PHE A 80 2.21 4.41 -6.40
N ALA A 81 3.50 4.65 -6.71
CA ALA A 81 4.23 3.80 -7.66
C ALA A 81 4.32 2.34 -7.20
N LEU A 82 4.50 2.10 -5.89
CA LEU A 82 4.55 0.74 -5.34
C LEU A 82 3.21 0.01 -5.50
N MET A 83 2.08 0.67 -5.24
CA MET A 83 0.76 0.07 -5.48
C MET A 83 0.51 -0.19 -6.96
N LEU A 84 0.99 0.70 -7.83
CA LEU A 84 0.86 0.56 -9.29
C LEU A 84 1.66 -0.63 -9.81
N ILE A 85 2.88 -0.84 -9.31
CA ILE A 85 3.71 -2.00 -9.64
C ILE A 85 3.08 -3.30 -9.12
N LEU A 86 2.49 -3.29 -7.93
CA LEU A 86 1.84 -4.48 -7.34
C LEU A 86 0.49 -4.82 -7.98
N GLY A 87 -0.15 -3.86 -8.65
CA GLY A 87 -1.45 -4.04 -9.29
C GLY A 87 -1.40 -4.53 -10.75
N ILE A 88 -0.20 -4.64 -11.33
CA ILE A 88 0.06 -5.18 -12.67
C ILE A 88 0.50 -6.65 -12.53
#